data_AF-A0A822JCF1-F1
#
_entry.id   AF-A0A822JCF1-F1
#
_cell.length_a   1.000
_cell.length_b   1.000
_cell.length_c   1.000
_cell.angle_alpha   90.00
_cell.angle_beta   90.00
_cell.angle_gamma   90.00
#
_symmetry.space_group_name_H-M   'P 1'
#
loop_
_entity.id
_entity.type
_entity.pdbx_description
1 polymer ?
#
loop_
_entity_poly.entity_id
_entity_poly.type
_entity_poly.pdbx_seq_one_letter_code
_entity_poly.pdbx_strand_id
1 'polypeptide(L)' 'MDAVANLDELKLELKRELRQEILTEVLDIIRDEFYPPEDKIRKEFIKKVEEAECRVKEGRFSKYTPEEFEKKFL' A
#
# COMPACT_ATOMS: atom_id res chain seq x y z
N MET A 1 -1.76 -49.26 9.73
CA MET A 1 -1.93 -48.33 8.60
C MET A 1 -2.50 -46.98 9.04
N ASP A 2 -3.16 -46.86 10.20
CA ASP A 2 -3.73 -45.59 10.70
C ASP A 2 -2.74 -44.47 11.06
N ALA A 3 -1.57 -44.81 11.62
CA ALA A 3 -0.62 -43.77 12.08
C ALA A 3 -0.02 -42.92 10.94
N VAL A 4 0.08 -43.47 9.73
CA VAL A 4 0.61 -42.76 8.56
C VAL A 4 -0.44 -41.84 7.93
N ALA A 5 -1.70 -42.29 7.88
CA ALA A 5 -2.82 -41.46 7.42
C ALA A 5 -3.02 -40.22 8.32
N ASN A 6 -2.90 -40.38 9.64
CA ASN A 6 -2.94 -39.29 10.60
C ASN A 6 -1.79 -38.27 10.42
N LEU A 7 -0.60 -38.74 10.03
CA LEU A 7 0.58 -37.89 9.80
C LEU A 7 0.43 -37.06 8.53
N ASP A 8 -0.13 -37.65 7.47
CA ASP A 8 -0.40 -36.93 6.22
C ASP A 8 -1.52 -35.89 6.39
N GLU A 9 -2.55 -36.20 7.17
CA GLU A 9 -3.65 -35.27 7.48
C GLU A 9 -3.14 -34.07 8.30
N LEU A 10 -2.35 -34.33 9.35
CA LEU A 10 -1.71 -33.29 10.17
C LEU A 10 -0.78 -32.39 9.33
N LYS A 11 -0.02 -32.97 8.41
CA LYS A 11 0.86 -32.22 7.50
C LYS A 11 0.08 -31.32 6.56
N LEU A 12 -1.11 -31.75 6.16
CA LEU A 12 -1.99 -30.99 5.26
C LEU A 12 -2.65 -29.83 6.01
N GLU A 13 -3.04 -30.05 7.26
CA GLU A 13 -3.57 -29.02 8.16
C GLU A 13 -2.52 -27.95 8.46
N LEU A 14 -1.31 -28.36 8.86
CA LEU A 14 -0.18 -27.44 9.13
C LEU A 14 0.17 -26.57 7.90
N LYS A 15 0.11 -27.15 6.70
CA LYS A 15 0.34 -26.40 5.45
C LYS A 15 -0.76 -25.37 5.17
N ARG A 16 -2.00 -25.63 5.56
CA ARG A 16 -3.10 -24.67 5.39
C ARG A 16 -2.97 -23.51 6.35
N GLU A 17 -2.66 -23.80 7.62
CA GLU A 17 -2.43 -22.78 8.64
C GLU A 17 -1.26 -21.87 8.25
N LEU A 18 -0.10 -22.46 7.92
CA LEU A 18 1.08 -21.70 7.50
C LEU A 18 0.78 -20.86 6.25
N ARG A 19 0.01 -21.38 5.30
CA ARG A 19 -0.39 -20.62 4.12
C ARG A 19 -1.29 -19.44 4.48
N GLN A 20 -2.22 -19.61 5.42
CA GLN A 20 -3.08 -18.52 5.89
C GLN A 20 -2.30 -17.44 6.64
N GLU A 21 -1.36 -17.84 7.50
CA GLU A 21 -0.51 -16.93 8.26
C GLU A 21 0.36 -16.09 7.32
N ILE A 22 1.09 -16.72 6.39
CA ILE A 22 1.89 -16.02 5.38
C ILE A 22 1.02 -15.08 4.54
N LEU A 23 -0.17 -15.51 4.12
CA LEU A 23 -1.04 -14.68 3.30
C LEU A 23 -1.53 -13.46 4.08
N THR A 24 -1.85 -13.62 5.36
CA THR A 24 -2.26 -12.52 6.25
C THR A 24 -1.12 -11.52 6.42
N GLU A 25 0.08 -11.99 6.76
CA GLU A 25 1.24 -11.11 6.94
C GLU A 25 1.61 -10.35 5.67
N VAL A 26 1.65 -11.03 4.52
CA VAL A 26 1.94 -10.40 3.23
C VAL A 26 0.87 -9.36 2.89
N LEU A 27 -0.41 -9.66 3.14
CA LEU A 27 -1.48 -8.69 2.92
C LEU A 27 -1.36 -7.47 3.83
N ASP A 28 -0.94 -7.64 5.08
CA ASP A 28 -0.74 -6.53 5.99
C ASP A 28 0.45 -5.66 5.59
N ILE A 29 1.56 -6.27 5.14
CA ILE A 29 2.70 -5.53 4.57
C ILE A 29 2.27 -4.72 3.34
N ILE A 30 1.53 -5.34 2.41
CA ILE A 30 1.02 -4.68 1.21
C ILE A 30 0.05 -3.54 1.59
N ARG A 31 -0.84 -3.75 2.56
CA ARG A 31 -1.75 -2.69 3.02
C ARG A 31 -0.98 -1.51 3.59
N ASP A 32 0.03 -1.74 4.41
CA ASP A 32 0.84 -0.67 4.99
C ASP A 32 1.64 0.10 3.94
N GLU A 33 2.08 -0.55 2.86
CA GLU A 33 2.84 0.07 1.78
C GLU A 33 1.95 0.89 0.82
N PHE A 34 0.80 0.34 0.41
CA PHE A 34 -0.09 0.98 -0.57
C PHE A 34 -1.17 1.86 0.06
N TYR A 35 -1.59 1.55 1.28
CA TYR A 35 -2.59 2.29 2.05
C TYR A 35 -2.07 2.59 3.46
N PRO A 36 -0.95 3.33 3.58
CA PRO A 36 -0.40 3.65 4.88
C PRO A 36 -1.48 4.32 5.75
N PRO A 37 -1.45 4.11 7.08
CA PRO A 37 -2.36 4.78 7.99
C PRO A 37 -2.46 6.28 7.70
N GLU A 38 -3.64 6.87 7.86
CA GLU A 38 -3.89 8.28 7.55
C GLU A 38 -2.82 9.21 8.15
N ASP A 39 -2.30 8.90 9.34
CA ASP A 39 -1.25 9.66 10.02
C ASP A 39 0.10 9.69 9.28
N LYS A 40 0.43 8.64 8.53
CA LYS A 40 1.64 8.55 7.69
C LYS A 40 1.42 9.25 6.34
N ILE A 41 0.28 9.00 5.68
CA ILE A 41 -0.10 9.68 4.42
C ILE A 41 -0.19 11.19 4.63
N ARG A 42 -0.82 11.61 5.72
CA ARG A 42 -1.09 13.02 6.03
C ARG A 42 0.21 13.82 6.14
N LYS A 43 1.28 13.27 6.73
CA LYS A 43 2.55 14.01 6.85
C LYS A 43 3.25 14.23 5.52
N GLU A 44 3.37 13.20 4.69
CA GLU A 44 4.01 13.33 3.38
C GLU A 44 3.18 14.18 2.42
N PHE A 45 1.86 14.02 2.46
CA PHE A 45 0.93 14.84 1.69
C PHE A 45 1.00 16.30 2.10
N ILE A 46 0.94 16.61 3.42
CA ILE A 46 1.09 17.97 3.94
C ILE A 46 2.42 18.56 3.47
N LYS A 47 3.53 17.83 3.60
CA LYS A 47 4.84 18.30 3.15
C LYS A 47 4.86 18.65 1.66
N LYS A 48 4.29 17.79 0.81
CA LYS A 48 4.18 18.05 -0.64
C LYS A 48 3.31 19.28 -0.94
N VAL A 49 2.24 19.49 -0.18
CA VAL A 49 1.38 20.67 -0.28
C VAL A 49 2.14 21.93 0.14
N GLU A 50 2.83 21.92 1.27
CA GLU A 50 3.66 23.03 1.74
C GLU A 50 4.77 23.39 0.72
N GLU A 51 5.45 22.40 0.16
CA GLU A 51 6.43 22.59 -0.91
C GLU A 51 5.81 23.17 -2.19
N ALA A 52 4.57 22.80 -2.52
CA ALA A 52 3.83 23.40 -3.62
C ALA A 52 3.46 24.86 -3.34
N GLU A 53 2.98 25.18 -2.13
CA GLU A 53 2.67 26.54 -1.72
C GLU A 53 3.90 27.45 -1.74
N CYS A 54 5.06 26.96 -1.27
CA CYS A 54 6.33 27.69 -1.34
C CYS A 54 6.72 28.00 -2.79
N ARG A 55 6.62 27.02 -3.69
CA ARG A 55 6.89 27.24 -5.13
C ARG A 55 5.96 28.30 -5.74
N VAL A 56 4.69 28.33 -5.35
CA VAL A 56 3.75 29.37 -5.79
C VAL A 56 4.17 30.75 -5.28
N LYS A 57 4.55 30.86 -4.00
CA LYS A 57 5.05 32.12 -3.40
C LYS A 57 6.33 32.63 -4.08
N GLU A 58 7.21 31.72 -4.50
CA GLU A 58 8.43 32.03 -5.26
C GLU A 58 8.16 32.34 -6.75
N GLY A 59 6.90 32.32 -7.20
CA GLY A 59 6.53 32.54 -8.59
C GLY A 59 6.84 31.37 -9.53
N ARG A 60 7.24 30.22 -8.99
CA ARG A 60 7.57 28.98 -9.71
C ARG A 60 6.35 28.07 -9.81
N PHE A 61 5.28 28.55 -10.44
CA PHE A 61 4.08 27.76 -10.68
C PHE A 61 3.71 27.70 -12.16
N SER A 62 3.07 26.62 -12.55
CA SER A 62 2.45 26.48 -13.87
C SER A 62 0.94 26.56 -13.70
N LYS A 63 0.28 27.34 -14.56
CA LYS A 63 -1.18 27.31 -14.71
C LYS A 63 -1.51 26.43 -15.91
N TYR A 64 -2.55 25.62 -15.77
CA TYR A 64 -3.05 24.75 -16.82
C TYR A 64 -4.55 25.00 -16.97
N THR A 65 -5.08 24.91 -18.19
CA THR A 65 -6.51 24.72 -18.40
C THR A 65 -6.91 23.28 -18.00
N PRO A 66 -8.21 23.01 -17.80
CA PRO A 66 -8.67 21.64 -17.54
C PRO A 66 -8.21 20.65 -18.61
N GLU A 67 -8.28 21.01 -19.91
CA GLU A 67 -7.86 20.11 -20.99
C GLU A 67 -6.34 19.85 -20.99
N GLU A 68 -5.54 20.87 -20.67
CA GLU A 68 -4.08 20.74 -20.55
C GLU A 68 -3.67 19.87 -19.36
N PHE A 69 -4.41 19.97 -18.27
CA PHE A 69 -4.19 19.16 -17.07
C PHE A 69 -4.51 17.69 -17.35
N GLU A 70 -5.70 17.42 -17.91
CA GLU A 70 -6.12 16.06 -18.27
C GLU A 70 -5.09 15.38 -19.16
N LYS A 71 -4.68 16.02 -20.26
CA LYS A 71 -3.70 15.44 -21.19
C LYS A 71 -2.34 15.11 -20.57
N LYS A 72 -1.96 15.80 -19.51
CA LYS A 72 -0.60 15.73 -18.94
C LYS A 72 -0.50 14.83 -17.71
N PHE A 73 -1.59 14.69 -16.94
CA PHE A 73 -1.55 14.06 -15.62
C PHE A 73 -2.60 12.95 -15.41
N LEU A 74 -3.61 12.82 -16.28
CA LEU A 74 -4.62 11.77 -16.24
C LEU A 74 -4.49 10.85 -17.46
#